data_AF-A0A553SNF3-F1
#
_entry.id   AF-A0A553SNF3-F1
#
_cell.length_a   1.000
_cell.length_b   1.000
_cell.length_c   1.000
_cell.angle_alpha   90.00
_cell.angle_beta   90.00
_cell.angle_gamma   90.00
#
_symmetry.space_group_name_H-M   'P 1'
#
loop_
_entity.id
_entity.type
_entity.pdbx_description
1 polymer ?
#
loop_
_entity_poly.entity_id
_entity_poly.type
_entity_poly.pdbx_seq_one_letter_code
_entity_poly.pdbx_strand_id
1 'polypeptide(L)'
;MSQANTLELKETANVLKLLGDKTRLSMVNMLAEQECCVCEFVEIFQMSQPAISQHLRKLRDIGLVKEQRKGQWVVYSLNKESEYFLLVQDVLKHVPSERDKFIWLENNGLRIICN
;
A
#
# COMPACT_ATOMS: atom_id res chain seq x y z
N MET A 1 -10.25 22.40 -22.59
CA MET A 1 -8.99 22.18 -21.86
C MET A 1 -9.38 21.86 -20.42
N SER A 2 -9.57 20.57 -20.13
CA SER A 2 -9.90 20.10 -18.78
C SER A 2 -8.71 20.35 -17.87
N GLN A 3 -8.90 21.10 -16.79
CA GLN A 3 -7.87 21.32 -15.78
C GLN A 3 -7.33 19.96 -15.33
N ALA A 4 -6.04 19.72 -15.57
CA ALA A 4 -5.33 18.63 -14.92
C ALA A 4 -5.45 18.89 -13.41
N ASN A 5 -5.95 17.90 -12.66
CA ASN A 5 -6.03 17.94 -11.21
C ASN A 5 -4.60 18.11 -10.66
N THR A 6 -4.19 19.37 -10.46
CA THR A 6 -2.83 19.74 -10.10
C THR A 6 -2.75 19.76 -8.59
N LEU A 7 -1.94 18.88 -8.03
CA LEU A 7 -1.71 18.79 -6.60
C LEU A 7 -0.83 19.96 -6.13
N GLU A 8 -1.05 20.43 -4.90
CA GLU A 8 -0.19 21.46 -4.30
C GLU A 8 1.23 20.92 -4.11
N LEU A 9 2.25 21.79 -4.27
CA LEU A 9 3.65 21.40 -4.19
C LEU A 9 3.98 20.73 -2.84
N LYS A 10 3.42 21.29 -1.76
CA LYS A 10 3.62 20.78 -0.39
C LYS A 10 3.01 19.38 -0.20
N GLU A 11 1.83 19.14 -0.75
CA GLU A 11 1.14 17.86 -0.65
C GLU A 11 1.85 16.79 -1.47
N THR A 12 2.21 17.14 -2.71
CA THR A 12 3.04 16.31 -3.59
C THR A 12 4.35 15.91 -2.91
N ALA A 13 5.07 16.88 -2.32
CA ALA A 13 6.31 16.61 -1.60
C ALA A 13 6.09 15.70 -0.39
N ASN A 14 4.99 15.85 0.35
CA ASN A 14 4.65 14.99 1.48
C ASN A 14 4.37 13.54 1.06
N VAL A 15 3.60 13.34 -0.02
CA VAL A 15 3.31 12.02 -0.59
C VAL A 15 4.61 11.35 -1.04
N LEU A 16 5.44 12.05 -1.83
CA LEU A 16 6.72 11.53 -2.31
C LEU A 16 7.68 11.23 -1.16
N LYS A 17 7.71 12.06 -0.12
CA LYS A 17 8.50 11.81 1.10
C LYS A 17 8.04 10.56 1.83
N LEU A 18 6.73 10.31 1.90
CA LEU A 18 6.21 9.08 2.48
C LEU A 18 6.59 7.85 1.64
N LEU A 19 6.47 7.95 0.32
CA LEU A 19 6.85 6.89 -0.63
C LEU A 19 8.37 6.70 -0.77
N GLY A 20 9.19 7.65 -0.33
CA GLY A 20 10.67 7.54 -0.35
C GLY A 20 11.23 6.46 0.59
N ASP A 21 10.39 5.83 1.41
CA ASP A 21 10.73 4.68 2.24
C ASP A 21 10.44 3.38 1.50
N LYS A 22 11.47 2.55 1.35
CA LYS A 22 11.40 1.30 0.58
C LYS A 22 10.26 0.38 1.03
N THR A 23 10.03 0.27 2.34
CA THR A 23 8.98 -0.59 2.90
C THR A 23 7.60 -0.04 2.53
N ARG A 24 7.37 1.28 2.69
CA ARG A 24 6.09 1.90 2.31
C ARG A 24 5.84 1.84 0.81
N LEU A 25 6.85 2.09 -0.02
CA LEU A 25 6.71 1.99 -1.47
C LEU A 25 6.32 0.57 -1.89
N SER A 26 7.00 -0.43 -1.30
CA SER A 26 6.71 -1.83 -1.53
C SER A 26 5.31 -2.24 -1.07
N MET A 27 4.87 -1.81 0.12
CA MET A 27 3.50 -2.01 0.60
C MET A 27 2.47 -1.41 -0.35
N VAL A 28 2.67 -0.16 -0.79
CA VAL A 28 1.75 0.52 -1.71
C VAL A 28 1.70 -0.20 -3.07
N ASN A 29 2.85 -0.67 -3.57
CA ASN A 29 2.91 -1.43 -4.82
C ASN A 29 2.16 -2.77 -4.70
N MET A 30 2.37 -3.50 -3.60
CA MET A 30 1.59 -4.72 -3.31
C MET A 30 0.09 -4.44 -3.24
N LEU A 31 -0.31 -3.37 -2.53
CA LEU A 31 -1.72 -2.97 -2.37
C LEU A 31 -2.37 -2.47 -3.67
N ALA A 32 -1.57 -2.06 -4.66
CA ALA A 32 -2.03 -1.74 -5.99
C ALA A 32 -2.40 -3.01 -6.79
N GLU A 33 -1.72 -4.12 -6.52
CA GLU A 33 -2.02 -5.43 -7.12
C GLU A 33 -3.20 -6.11 -6.40
N GLN A 34 -3.12 -6.28 -5.08
CA GLN A 34 -4.14 -6.96 -4.28
C GLN A 34 -4.19 -6.46 -2.84
N GLU A 35 -5.36 -6.62 -2.19
CA GLU A 35 -5.49 -6.34 -0.76
C GLU A 35 -4.63 -7.29 0.09
N CYS A 36 -4.14 -6.78 1.23
CA CYS A 36 -3.26 -7.52 2.14
C CYS A 36 -3.64 -7.29 3.61
N CYS A 37 -3.53 -8.32 4.43
CA CYS A 37 -3.62 -8.24 5.88
C CYS A 37 -2.29 -7.79 6.49
N VAL A 38 -2.34 -7.28 7.73
CA VAL A 38 -1.14 -6.91 8.49
C VAL A 38 -0.20 -8.10 8.70
N CYS A 39 -0.73 -9.31 8.93
CA CYS A 39 0.10 -10.51 9.11
C CYS A 39 0.93 -10.84 7.87
N GLU A 40 0.39 -10.66 6.67
CA GLU A 40 1.11 -10.92 5.42
C GLU A 40 2.31 -9.98 5.26
N PHE A 41 2.15 -8.71 5.66
CA PHE A 41 3.25 -7.77 5.69
C PHE A 41 4.29 -8.07 6.75
N VAL A 42 3.89 -8.57 7.93
CA VAL A 42 4.82 -9.04 8.96
C VAL A 42 5.72 -10.14 8.40
N GLU A 43 5.12 -11.11 7.71
CA GLU A 43 5.86 -12.22 7.09
C GLU A 43 6.77 -11.76 5.94
N ILE A 44 6.31 -10.85 5.08
CA ILE A 44 7.11 -10.38 3.94
C ILE A 44 8.29 -9.52 4.38
N PHE A 45 8.05 -8.57 5.28
CA PHE A 45 9.06 -7.59 5.66
C PHE A 45 9.89 -8.03 6.86
N GLN A 46 9.52 -9.12 7.53
CA GLN A 46 10.20 -9.62 8.73
C GLN A 46 10.30 -8.53 9.81
N MET A 47 9.23 -7.76 9.95
CA MET A 47 9.10 -6.66 10.91
C MET A 47 8.00 -6.95 11.91
N SER A 48 8.11 -6.41 13.12
CA SER A 48 7.08 -6.57 14.14
C SER A 48 5.74 -5.95 13.68
N GLN A 49 4.64 -6.54 14.14
CA GLN A 49 3.29 -6.04 13.85
C GLN A 49 3.12 -4.54 14.20
N PRO A 50 3.61 -4.01 15.34
CA PRO A 50 3.53 -2.58 15.63
C PRO A 50 4.25 -1.70 14.60
N ALA A 51 5.40 -2.16 14.08
CA ALA A 51 6.14 -1.42 13.07
C ALA A 51 5.37 -1.39 11.74
N ILE A 52 4.83 -2.53 11.29
CA ILE A 52 3.97 -2.61 10.11
C ILE A 52 2.74 -1.71 10.25
N SER A 53 2.04 -1.79 11.39
CA SER A 53 0.88 -0.94 11.65
C SER A 53 1.22 0.55 11.66
N GLN A 54 2.44 0.93 12.06
CA GLN A 54 2.88 2.33 11.98
C GLN A 54 3.08 2.78 10.52
N HIS A 55 3.62 1.92 9.64
CA HIS A 55 3.72 2.23 8.21
C HIS A 55 2.33 2.39 7.57
N LEU A 56 1.42 1.46 7.83
CA LEU A 56 0.05 1.49 7.30
C LEU A 56 -0.73 2.71 7.82
N ARG A 57 -0.59 3.05 9.11
CA ARG A 57 -1.19 4.27 9.67
C ARG A 57 -0.73 5.52 8.92
N LYS A 58 0.58 5.70 8.70
CA LYS A 58 1.10 6.87 7.95
C LYS A 58 0.52 6.97 6.54
N LEU A 59 0.35 5.85 5.85
CA LEU A 59 -0.26 5.80 4.52
C LEU A 59 -1.76 6.10 4.56
N ARG A 60 -2.46 5.59 5.56
CA ARG A 60 -3.90 5.79 5.75
C ARG A 60 -4.24 7.21 6.17
N ASP A 61 -3.42 7.81 7.04
CA ASP A 61 -3.66 9.16 7.56
C ASP A 61 -3.61 10.24 6.46
N ILE A 62 -2.94 9.96 5.33
CA ILE A 62 -2.98 10.79 4.11
C ILE A 62 -3.91 10.22 3.02
N GLY A 63 -4.71 9.22 3.35
CA GLY A 63 -5.72 8.65 2.46
C GLY A 63 -5.18 7.82 1.29
N LEU A 64 -3.92 7.37 1.29
CA LEU A 64 -3.40 6.51 0.22
C LEU A 64 -3.90 5.07 0.30
N VAL A 65 -4.16 4.57 1.50
CA VAL A 65 -4.67 3.22 1.73
C VAL A 65 -5.93 3.29 2.58
N LYS A 66 -6.81 2.30 2.39
CA LYS A 66 -8.01 2.12 3.22
C LYS A 66 -7.98 0.75 3.86
N GLU A 67 -8.60 0.64 5.03
CA GLU A 67 -8.76 -0.62 5.76
C GLU A 67 -10.22 -1.07 5.72
N GLN A 68 -10.42 -2.38 5.66
CA GLN A 68 -11.73 -3.01 5.72
C GLN A 68 -11.65 -4.22 6.63
N ARG A 69 -12.66 -4.40 7.49
CA ARG A 69 -12.81 -5.62 8.27
C ARG A 69 -13.49 -6.70 7.44
N LYS A 70 -12.82 -7.85 7.26
CA LYS A 70 -13.35 -9.05 6.61
C LYS A 70 -13.28 -10.22 7.58
N GLY A 71 -14.42 -10.52 8.21
CA GLY A 71 -14.49 -11.48 9.31
C GLY A 71 -13.61 -11.06 10.50
N GLN A 72 -12.66 -11.93 10.86
CA GLN A 72 -11.70 -11.67 11.94
C GLN A 72 -10.50 -10.80 11.51
N TRP A 73 -10.30 -10.60 10.21
CA TRP A 73 -9.12 -9.93 9.67
C TRP A 73 -9.41 -8.47 9.32
N VAL A 74 -8.38 -7.64 9.44
CA VAL A 74 -8.36 -6.29 8.85
C VAL A 74 -7.44 -6.36 7.63
N VAL A 75 -8.00 -6.06 6.46
CA VAL A 75 -7.27 -6.01 5.19
C VAL A 75 -7.14 -4.57 4.75
N TYR A 76 -6.00 -4.26 4.13
CA TYR A 76 -5.70 -2.98 3.53
C TYR A 76 -5.79 -3.08 2.02
N SER A 77 -6.19 -1.99 1.36
CA SER A 77 -6.19 -1.86 -0.10
C SER A 77 -5.76 -0.45 -0.49
N LEU A 78 -5.24 -0.30 -1.71
CA LEU A 78 -4.95 1.02 -2.27
C LEU A 78 -6.27 1.82 -2.39
N ASN A 79 -6.26 3.07 -1.94
CA ASN A 79 -7.41 3.94 -2.02
C ASN A 79 -7.49 4.57 -3.42
N LYS A 80 -8.30 3.97 -4.30
CA LYS A 80 -8.53 4.45 -5.67
C LYS A 80 -9.29 5.79 -5.75
N GLU A 81 -9.90 6.22 -4.65
CA GLU A 81 -10.62 7.50 -4.54
C GLU A 81 -9.73 8.60 -3.96
N SER A 82 -8.46 8.29 -3.62
CA SER A 82 -7.51 9.29 -3.16
C SER A 82 -7.24 10.33 -4.24
N GLU A 83 -7.17 11.60 -3.86
CA GLU A 83 -6.72 12.68 -4.75
C GLU A 83 -5.30 12.47 -5.29
N TYR A 84 -4.48 11.70 -4.55
CA TYR A 84 -3.10 11.37 -4.92
C TYR A 84 -2.98 10.11 -5.79
N PHE A 85 -4.10 9.45 -6.11
CA PHE A 85 -4.08 8.14 -6.78
C PHE A 85 -3.31 8.14 -8.10
N LEU A 86 -3.51 9.15 -8.96
CA LEU A 86 -2.82 9.25 -10.24
C LEU A 86 -1.30 9.42 -10.07
N LEU A 87 -0.87 10.29 -9.14
CA LEU A 87 0.54 10.46 -8.80
C LEU A 87 1.16 9.13 -8.34
N VAL A 88 0.47 8.42 -7.44
CA VAL A 88 0.96 7.12 -6.95
C VAL A 88 1.04 6.11 -8.09
N GLN A 89 0.03 6.03 -8.96
CA GLN A 89 0.08 5.14 -10.13
C GLN A 89 1.27 5.44 -11.04
N ASP A 90 1.57 6.73 -11.30
CA ASP A 90 2.72 7.12 -12.11
C ASP A 90 4.04 6.73 -11.46
N VAL A 91 4.19 6.91 -10.15
CA VAL A 91 5.36 6.44 -9.40
C VAL A 91 5.50 4.92 -9.53
N LEU A 92 4.42 4.16 -9.34
CA LEU A 92 4.45 2.70 -9.36
C LEU A 92 4.80 2.12 -10.73
N LYS A 93 4.55 2.83 -11.85
CA LYS A 93 4.99 2.40 -13.19
C LYS A 93 6.51 2.24 -13.31
N HIS A 94 7.27 2.88 -12.41
CA HIS A 94 8.73 2.81 -12.37
C HIS A 94 9.25 1.82 -11.31
N VAL A 95 8.36 1.12 -10.60
CA VAL A 95 8.71 0.14 -9.59
C VAL A 95 8.49 -1.26 -10.16
N PRO A 96 9.41 -2.22 -9.97
CA PRO A 96 9.19 -3.60 -10.40
C PRO A 96 7.97 -4.19 -9.71
N SER A 97 7.27 -5.11 -10.38
CA SER A 97 6.14 -5.83 -9.78
C SER A 97 6.58 -6.60 -8.53
N GLU A 98 5.67 -6.69 -7.56
CA GLU A 98 5.90 -7.40 -6.29
C GLU A 98 5.25 -8.79 -6.30
N ARG A 99 4.90 -9.30 -7.49
CA ARG A 99 4.21 -10.58 -7.68
C ARG A 99 4.90 -11.77 -7.00
N ASP A 100 6.23 -11.76 -6.96
CA ASP A 100 7.01 -12.83 -6.32
C ASP A 100 6.70 -12.97 -4.82
N LYS A 101 6.33 -11.87 -4.15
CA LYS A 101 5.90 -11.91 -2.74
C LYS A 101 4.56 -12.60 -2.57
N PHE A 102 3.62 -12.38 -3.49
CA PHE A 102 2.33 -13.08 -3.45
C PHE A 102 2.50 -14.57 -3.71
N ILE A 103 3.31 -14.95 -4.70
CA ILE A 103 3.66 -16.36 -4.96
C ILE A 103 4.30 -17.00 -3.72
N TRP A 104 5.19 -16.27 -3.04
CA TRP A 104 5.79 -16.75 -1.81
C TRP A 104 4.75 -16.94 -0.69
N LEU A 105 3.84 -15.98 -0.47
CA LEU A 105 2.77 -16.11 0.52
C LEU A 105 1.86 -17.32 0.24
N GLU A 106 1.48 -17.51 -1.02
CA GLU A 106 0.63 -18.63 -1.45
C GLU A 106 1.32 -19.98 -1.21
N ASN A 107 2.58 -20.11 -1.65
CA ASN A 107 3.36 -21.35 -1.49
C ASN A 107 3.61 -21.72 -0.03
N ASN A 108 3.60 -20.74 0.89
CA ASN A 108 3.76 -20.97 2.33
C ASN A 108 2.44 -21.05 3.09
N GLY A 109 1.28 -20.98 2.41
CA GLY A 109 -0.03 -21.01 3.07
C GLY A 109 -0.30 -19.79 3.96
N LEU A 110 0.41 -18.68 3.73
CA LEU A 110 0.32 -17.43 4.49
C LEU A 110 -0.61 -16.40 3.84
N ARG A 111 -1.08 -16.67 2.61
CA ARG A 111 -2.03 -15.78 1.91
C ARG A 111 -3.39 -15.83 2.59
N ILE A 112 -3.86 -14.68 3.06
CA ILE A 112 -5.20 -14.54 3.63
C ILE A 112 -6.17 -14.20 2.51
N ILE A 113 -6.94 -15.20 2.08
CA ILE A 113 -8.04 -15.03 1.13
C ILE A 113 -9.33 -15.00 1.94
N CYS A 114 -9.93 -13.82 2.06
CA CYS A 114 -11.29 -13.70 2.59
C CYS A 114 -12.27 -14.01 1.45
N ASN A 115 -12.73 -15.26 1.37
CA ASN A 115 -13.92 -15.62 0.58
C ASN A 115 -15.18 -15.03 1.21
#